data_AF-A0A530QK43-F1
#
_entry.id   AF-A0A530QK43-F1
#
_cell.length_a   1.000
_cell.length_b   1.000
_cell.length_c   1.000
_cell.angle_alpha   90.00
_cell.angle_beta   90.00
_cell.angle_gamma   90.00
#
_symmetry.space_group_name_H-M   'P 1'
#
loop_
_entity.id
_entity.type
_entity.pdbx_description
1 polymer ?
#
loop_
_entity_poly.entity_id
_entity_poly.type
_entity_poly.pdbx_seq_one_letter_code
_entity_poly.pdbx_strand_id
1 'polypeptide(L)'
;ETPYECVMISTAFADFDPLRLCSQLRSLDRTRFVPIILLAQEGEEGRIIRGLELGINDYLMRPIDQQELTARLRTQVRRKRYNDQLRASVTQTIEMAVTDALTGLHNRRYLDSHLQTLFDRAVARRRPLSMMITDLDRFKTINDAHGHDGGDEVLR
;
A
#
# COMPACT_ATOMS: atom_id res chain seq x y z
N GLU A 1 -8.54 -16.55 0.15
CA GLU A 1 -7.32 -16.97 0.86
C GLU A 1 -6.97 -15.93 1.91
N THR A 2 -6.61 -16.35 3.13
CA THR A 2 -6.19 -15.45 4.20
C THR A 2 -4.74 -15.02 3.99
N PRO A 3 -4.43 -13.72 3.88
CA PRO A 3 -3.06 -13.25 3.69
C PRO A 3 -2.21 -13.53 4.94
N TYR A 4 -0.97 -13.97 4.74
CA TYR A 4 -0.03 -14.25 5.83
C TYR A 4 0.35 -12.97 6.61
N GLU A 5 0.40 -13.07 7.93
CA GLU A 5 0.74 -11.92 8.81
C GLU A 5 2.23 -11.82 9.15
N CYS A 6 2.97 -12.91 8.99
CA CYS A 6 4.42 -12.97 9.17
C CYS A 6 4.96 -14.20 8.42
N VAL A 7 6.19 -14.12 7.93
CA VAL A 7 6.90 -15.24 7.31
C VAL A 7 8.20 -15.49 8.07
N MET A 8 8.50 -16.75 8.35
CA MET A 8 9.78 -17.17 8.92
C MET A 8 10.57 -17.93 7.87
N ILE A 9 11.84 -17.61 7.71
CA ILE A 9 12.70 -18.19 6.67
C ILE A 9 13.96 -18.72 7.34
N SER A 10 14.22 -20.02 7.20
CA SER A 10 15.45 -20.63 7.69
C SER A 10 16.63 -20.23 6.80
N THR A 11 17.78 -19.94 7.38
CA THR A 11 19.01 -19.70 6.60
C THR A 11 19.66 -21.00 6.13
N ALA A 12 19.39 -22.09 6.82
CA ALA A 12 19.98 -23.42 6.61
C ALA A 12 19.44 -24.20 5.39
N PHE A 13 18.96 -23.52 4.34
CA PHE A 13 18.56 -24.22 3.11
C PHE A 13 19.80 -24.75 2.38
N ALA A 14 19.76 -26.01 1.97
CA ALA A 14 20.86 -26.64 1.23
C ALA A 14 20.92 -26.17 -0.24
N ASP A 15 19.76 -26.06 -0.89
CA ASP A 15 19.67 -25.85 -2.35
C ASP A 15 19.19 -24.45 -2.76
N PHE A 16 18.95 -23.55 -1.80
CA PHE A 16 18.34 -22.25 -2.07
C PHE A 16 18.95 -21.13 -1.23
N ASP A 17 19.16 -19.95 -1.83
CA ASP A 17 19.62 -18.76 -1.11
C ASP A 17 18.44 -18.09 -0.37
N PRO A 18 18.37 -18.15 0.98
CA PRO A 18 17.28 -17.58 1.75
C PRO A 18 17.11 -16.07 1.53
N LEU A 19 18.20 -15.33 1.27
CA LEU A 19 18.15 -13.89 1.04
C LEU A 19 17.53 -13.55 -0.32
N ARG A 20 17.73 -14.42 -1.32
CA ARG A 20 17.06 -14.31 -2.62
C ARG A 20 15.55 -14.48 -2.49
N LEU A 21 15.08 -15.40 -1.63
CA LEU A 21 13.65 -15.55 -1.34
C LEU A 21 13.09 -14.28 -0.69
N CYS A 22 13.80 -13.73 0.28
CA CYS A 22 13.41 -12.48 0.95
C CYS A 22 13.28 -11.34 -0.07
N SER A 23 14.24 -11.20 -0.97
CA SER A 23 14.20 -10.21 -2.06
C SER A 23 13.00 -10.41 -2.98
N GLN A 24 12.70 -11.64 -3.37
CA GLN A 24 11.50 -11.96 -4.17
C GLN A 24 10.20 -11.59 -3.44
N LEU A 25 10.07 -11.93 -2.16
CA LEU A 25 8.91 -11.57 -1.36
C LEU A 25 8.74 -10.04 -1.26
N ARG A 26 9.85 -9.29 -1.17
CA ARG A 26 9.84 -7.82 -1.16
C ARG A 26 9.46 -7.21 -2.52
N SER A 27 9.75 -7.91 -3.61
CA SER A 27 9.44 -7.43 -4.97
C SER A 27 7.96 -7.52 -5.35
N LEU A 28 7.20 -8.45 -4.73
CA LEU A 28 5.78 -8.67 -5.03
C LEU A 28 4.88 -7.77 -4.17
N ASP A 29 3.94 -7.05 -4.79
CA ASP A 29 3.05 -6.12 -4.08
C ASP A 29 2.28 -6.75 -2.92
N ARG A 30 1.80 -7.99 -3.12
CA ARG A 30 1.02 -8.74 -2.12
C ARG A 30 1.82 -9.15 -0.87
N THR A 31 3.15 -9.29 -0.97
CA THR A 31 4.00 -9.76 0.15
C THR A 31 5.02 -8.73 0.60
N ARG A 32 5.17 -7.62 -0.12
CA ARG A 32 6.17 -6.57 0.13
C ARG A 32 6.21 -6.12 1.60
N PHE A 33 5.06 -6.05 2.24
CA PHE A 33 4.91 -5.54 3.61
C PHE A 33 4.74 -6.62 4.68
N VAL A 34 4.73 -7.90 4.29
CA VAL A 34 4.64 -9.00 5.25
C VAL A 34 5.97 -9.07 6.00
N PRO A 35 5.99 -9.02 7.35
CA PRO A 35 7.22 -9.07 8.09
C PRO A 35 7.93 -10.43 7.88
N ILE A 36 9.25 -10.37 7.76
CA ILE A 36 10.10 -11.54 7.56
C ILE A 36 11.02 -11.66 8.78
N ILE A 37 11.07 -12.86 9.37
CA ILE A 37 12.00 -13.23 10.44
C ILE A 37 12.95 -14.30 9.91
N LEU A 38 14.26 -14.07 9.98
CA LEU A 38 15.25 -15.10 9.66
C LEU A 38 15.47 -16.04 10.83
N LEU A 39 15.58 -17.34 10.57
CA LEU A 39 15.99 -18.34 11.54
C LEU A 39 17.43 -18.74 11.22
N ALA A 40 18.37 -18.15 11.93
CA ALA A 40 19.80 -18.26 11.70
C ALA A 40 20.49 -19.31 12.59
N GLN A 41 21.66 -19.77 12.17
CA GLN A 41 22.58 -20.60 12.92
C GLN A 41 23.78 -19.78 13.42
N GLU A 42 24.51 -20.35 14.37
CA GLU A 42 25.75 -19.78 14.87
C GLU A 42 26.78 -19.62 13.74
N GLY A 43 27.50 -18.48 13.73
CA GLY A 43 28.45 -18.13 12.67
C GLY A 43 27.84 -17.49 11.41
N GLU A 44 26.52 -17.26 11.35
CA GLU A 44 25.84 -16.65 10.19
C GLU A 44 25.61 -15.13 10.31
N GLU A 45 26.37 -14.44 11.16
CA GLU A 45 26.24 -13.00 11.44
C GLU A 45 26.26 -12.15 10.16
N GLY A 46 27.16 -12.45 9.23
CA GLY A 46 27.24 -11.76 7.94
C GLY A 46 25.96 -11.89 7.10
N ARG A 47 25.29 -13.05 7.14
CA ARG A 47 24.00 -13.25 6.46
C ARG A 47 22.88 -12.48 7.15
N ILE A 48 22.88 -12.44 8.48
CA ILE A 48 21.90 -11.67 9.26
C ILE A 48 22.00 -10.19 8.90
N ILE A 49 23.21 -9.62 8.94
CA ILE A 49 23.46 -8.21 8.60
C ILE A 49 22.93 -7.90 7.21
N ARG A 50 23.32 -8.70 6.21
CA ARG A 50 22.86 -8.53 4.83
C ARG A 50 21.36 -8.69 4.69
N GLY A 51 20.76 -9.59 5.46
CA GLY A 51 19.32 -9.78 5.51
C GLY A 51 18.58 -8.53 6.01
N LEU A 52 19.06 -7.94 7.11
CA LEU A 52 18.51 -6.71 7.66
C LEU A 52 18.63 -5.53 6.67
N GLU A 53 19.76 -5.41 5.97
CA GLU A 53 19.96 -4.43 4.89
C GLU A 53 18.97 -4.60 3.73
N LEU A 54 18.57 -5.84 3.43
CA LEU A 54 17.54 -6.16 2.43
C LEU A 54 16.10 -5.91 2.91
N GLY A 55 15.92 -5.39 4.13
CA GLY A 55 14.62 -5.06 4.69
C GLY A 55 13.90 -6.24 5.35
N ILE A 56 14.64 -7.26 5.81
CA ILE A 56 14.13 -8.26 6.74
C ILE A 56 13.92 -7.59 8.11
N ASN A 57 12.87 -8.00 8.83
CA ASN A 57 12.41 -7.27 10.01
C ASN A 57 13.09 -7.71 11.30
N ASP A 58 13.49 -8.98 11.36
CA ASP A 58 14.04 -9.59 12.57
C ASP A 58 14.81 -10.87 12.25
N TYR A 59 15.50 -11.40 13.25
CA TYR A 59 16.09 -12.74 13.21
C TYR A 59 16.02 -13.44 14.57
N LEU A 60 16.16 -14.76 14.55
CA LEU A 60 16.26 -15.63 15.72
C LEU A 60 17.40 -16.60 15.51
N MET A 61 18.22 -16.77 16.53
CA MET A 61 19.29 -17.77 16.53
C MET A 61 18.72 -19.13 16.94
N ARG A 62 19.24 -20.19 16.33
CA ARG A 62 18.99 -21.58 16.75
C ARG A 62 19.99 -21.95 17.86
N PRO A 63 19.59 -22.77 18.87
CA PRO A 63 18.26 -23.36 19.05
C PRO A 63 17.21 -22.31 19.44
N ILE A 64 16.00 -22.46 18.91
CA ILE A 64 14.93 -21.46 19.07
C ILE A 64 14.30 -21.60 20.45
N ASP A 65 14.36 -20.53 21.25
CA ASP A 65 13.56 -20.41 22.45
C ASP A 65 12.11 -20.03 22.10
N GLN A 66 11.14 -20.77 22.65
CA GLN A 66 9.73 -20.59 22.33
C GLN A 66 9.17 -19.26 22.85
N GLN A 67 9.66 -18.78 24.00
CA GLN A 67 9.21 -17.52 24.58
C GLN A 67 9.74 -16.34 23.75
N GLU A 68 11.01 -16.40 23.35
CA GLU A 68 11.62 -15.41 22.46
C GLU A 68 10.92 -15.37 21.10
N LEU A 69 10.70 -16.53 20.47
CA LEU A 69 9.97 -16.64 19.21
C LEU A 69 8.59 -15.99 19.31
N THR A 70 7.85 -16.32 20.36
CA THR A 70 6.50 -15.78 20.58
C THR A 70 6.52 -14.27 20.77
N ALA A 71 7.48 -13.74 21.55
CA ALA A 71 7.62 -12.31 21.78
C ALA A 71 7.95 -11.54 20.48
N ARG A 72 8.89 -12.06 19.68
CA ARG A 72 9.26 -11.45 18.39
C ARG A 72 8.12 -11.52 17.38
N LEU A 73 7.48 -12.67 17.22
CA LEU A 73 6.31 -12.82 16.33
C LEU A 73 5.19 -11.84 16.71
N ARG A 74 4.83 -11.75 17.99
CA ARG A 74 3.81 -10.80 18.46
C ARG A 74 4.17 -9.36 18.12
N THR A 75 5.43 -8.99 18.29
CA THR A 75 5.94 -7.64 17.98
C THR A 75 5.81 -7.34 16.49
N GLN A 76 6.23 -8.26 15.62
CA GLN A 76 6.18 -8.08 14.17
C GLN A 76 4.74 -8.03 13.64
N VAL A 77 3.86 -8.93 14.11
CA VAL A 77 2.44 -8.93 13.73
C VAL A 77 1.73 -7.66 14.18
N ARG A 78 1.96 -7.22 15.44
CA ARG A 78 1.38 -5.97 15.95
C ARG A 78 1.83 -4.76 15.14
N ARG A 79 3.12 -4.68 14.81
CA ARG A 79 3.68 -3.60 13.98
C ARG A 79 3.08 -3.59 12.57
N LYS A 80 2.92 -4.76 11.95
CA LYS A 80 2.27 -4.91 10.63
C LYS A 80 0.82 -4.42 10.66
N ARG A 81 0.03 -4.89 11.62
CA ARG A 81 -1.38 -4.47 11.78
C ARG A 81 -1.52 -2.97 12.01
N TYR A 82 -0.65 -2.38 12.83
CA TYR A 82 -0.66 -0.93 13.06
C TYR A 82 -0.34 -0.14 11.78
N ASN A 83 0.66 -0.56 11.02
CA ASN A 83 0.99 0.07 9.73
C ASN A 83 -0.15 -0.07 8.70
N ASP A 84 -0.80 -1.23 8.65
CA ASP A 84 -1.96 -1.46 7.78
C ASP A 84 -3.12 -0.52 8.16
N GLN A 85 -3.40 -0.37 9.46
CA GLN A 85 -4.41 0.57 9.96
C GLN A 85 -4.09 2.01 9.60
N LEU A 86 -2.84 2.44 9.77
CA LEU A 86 -2.40 3.80 9.42
C LEU A 86 -2.59 4.07 7.92
N ARG A 87 -2.24 3.10 7.06
CA ARG A 87 -2.44 3.21 5.61
C ARG A 87 -3.91 3.28 5.22
N ALA A 88 -4.75 2.46 5.85
CA ALA A 88 -6.19 2.50 5.62
C ALA A 88 -6.76 3.87 6.03
N SER A 89 -6.36 4.41 7.18
CA SER A 89 -6.79 5.73 7.66
C SER A 89 -6.33 6.87 6.75
N VAL A 90 -5.09 6.82 6.26
CA VAL A 90 -4.60 7.80 5.27
C VAL A 90 -5.38 7.70 3.97
N THR A 91 -5.65 6.49 3.48
CA THR A 91 -6.43 6.28 2.26
C THR A 91 -7.84 6.85 2.41
N GLN A 92 -8.51 6.55 3.52
CA GLN A 92 -9.84 7.08 3.82
C GLN A 92 -9.85 8.61 3.93
N THR A 93 -8.82 9.20 4.55
CA THR A 93 -8.68 10.66 4.67
C THR A 93 -8.47 11.31 3.31
N ILE A 94 -7.65 10.69 2.46
CA ILE A 94 -7.46 11.14 1.07
C ILE A 94 -8.79 11.04 0.33
N GLU A 95 -9.49 9.91 0.37
CA GLU A 95 -10.80 9.73 -0.26
C GLU A 95 -11.78 10.82 0.14
N MET A 96 -11.94 11.07 1.45
CA MET A 96 -12.81 12.15 1.96
C MET A 96 -12.37 13.55 1.53
N ALA A 97 -11.09 13.79 1.28
CA ALA A 97 -10.56 15.09 0.89
C ALA A 97 -10.57 15.32 -0.63
N VAL A 98 -10.77 14.27 -1.43
CA VAL A 98 -10.57 14.27 -2.89
C VAL A 98 -11.82 13.83 -3.67
N THR A 99 -12.93 13.54 -3.01
CA THR A 99 -14.24 13.34 -3.64
C THR A 99 -15.15 14.55 -3.47
N ASP A 100 -16.06 14.74 -4.41
CA ASP A 100 -17.16 15.69 -4.35
C ASP A 100 -18.35 15.00 -3.65
N ALA A 101 -18.89 15.62 -2.60
CA ALA A 101 -19.89 14.98 -1.74
C ALA A 101 -21.26 14.82 -2.40
N LEU A 102 -21.56 15.64 -3.42
CA LEU A 102 -22.84 15.61 -4.13
C LEU A 102 -22.88 14.51 -5.19
N THR A 103 -21.83 14.43 -6.00
CA THR A 103 -21.75 13.54 -7.17
C THR A 103 -20.99 12.24 -6.91
N GLY A 104 -20.20 12.16 -5.84
CA GLY A 104 -19.28 11.05 -5.57
C GLY A 104 -18.08 10.97 -6.51
N LEU A 105 -17.98 11.87 -7.48
CA LEU A 105 -16.85 11.95 -8.41
C LEU A 105 -15.60 12.49 -7.71
N HIS A 106 -14.44 12.31 -8.34
CA HIS A 106 -13.21 12.96 -7.90
C HIS A 106 -13.33 14.48 -8.05
N ASN A 107 -13.04 15.21 -6.98
CA ASN A 107 -13.12 16.67 -6.97
C ASN A 107 -11.92 17.30 -7.68
N ARG A 108 -11.95 18.63 -7.84
CA ARG A 108 -10.89 19.38 -8.50
C ARG A 108 -9.51 19.16 -7.88
N ARG A 109 -9.41 19.03 -6.55
CA ARG A 109 -8.13 18.79 -5.86
C ARG A 109 -7.53 17.43 -6.26
N TYR A 110 -8.37 16.41 -6.44
CA TYR A 110 -7.90 15.14 -7.00
C TYR A 110 -7.34 15.34 -8.40
N LEU A 111 -8.09 16.01 -9.28
CA LEU A 111 -7.67 16.26 -10.65
C LEU A 111 -6.31 16.98 -10.69
N ASP A 112 -6.15 18.06 -9.92
CA ASP A 112 -4.92 18.87 -9.88
C ASP A 112 -3.70 18.02 -9.45
N SER A 113 -3.87 17.17 -8.43
CA SER A 113 -2.78 16.31 -7.93
C SER A 113 -2.52 15.08 -8.81
N HIS A 114 -3.55 14.50 -9.42
CA HIS A 114 -3.43 13.27 -10.20
C HIS A 114 -3.01 13.54 -11.67
N LEU A 115 -3.42 14.67 -12.24
CA LEU A 115 -3.15 15.03 -13.62
C LEU A 115 -1.65 15.10 -13.91
N GLN A 116 -0.84 15.65 -12.99
CA GLN A 116 0.61 15.69 -13.13
C GLN A 116 1.20 14.28 -13.25
N THR A 117 0.75 13.34 -12.41
CA THR A 117 1.18 11.94 -12.45
C THR A 117 0.80 11.27 -13.78
N LEU A 118 -0.40 11.55 -14.30
CA LEU A 118 -0.84 11.03 -15.60
C LEU A 118 0.01 11.60 -16.75
N PHE A 119 0.37 12.89 -16.68
CA PHE A 119 1.25 13.55 -17.64
C PHE A 119 2.64 12.90 -17.66
N ASP A 120 3.28 12.78 -16.49
CA ASP A 120 4.61 12.18 -16.36
C ASP A 120 4.64 10.74 -16.89
N ARG A 121 3.58 9.97 -16.60
CA ARG A 121 3.40 8.60 -17.11
C ARG A 121 3.22 8.55 -18.62
N ALA A 122 2.46 9.46 -19.20
CA ALA A 122 2.21 9.54 -20.63
C ALA A 122 3.52 9.86 -21.38
N VAL A 123 4.30 10.83 -20.87
CA VAL A 123 5.62 11.18 -21.38
C VAL A 123 6.58 10.00 -21.29
N ALA A 124 6.72 9.38 -20.11
CA ALA A 124 7.63 8.27 -19.90
C ALA A 124 7.32 7.06 -20.79
N ARG A 125 6.03 6.79 -21.04
CA ARG A 125 5.57 5.67 -21.87
C ARG A 125 5.38 6.01 -23.35
N ARG A 126 5.60 7.27 -23.76
CA ARG A 126 5.33 7.78 -25.11
C ARG A 126 3.91 7.43 -25.60
N ARG A 127 2.92 7.56 -24.72
CA ARG A 127 1.50 7.33 -25.05
C ARG A 127 0.72 8.64 -24.95
N PRO A 128 -0.26 8.88 -25.84
CA PRO A 128 -1.09 10.07 -25.77
C PRO A 128 -1.96 10.06 -24.50
N LEU A 129 -2.15 11.25 -23.92
CA LEU A 129 -3.10 11.52 -22.85
C LEU A 129 -4.23 12.37 -23.42
N SER A 130 -5.48 12.03 -23.12
CA SER A 130 -6.66 12.78 -23.55
C SER A 130 -7.45 13.26 -22.34
N MET A 131 -8.07 14.43 -22.46
CA MET A 131 -8.91 15.05 -21.44
C MET A 131 -10.24 15.45 -22.06
N MET A 132 -11.32 15.26 -21.32
CA MET A 132 -12.67 15.71 -21.67
C MET A 132 -13.14 16.71 -20.62
N ILE A 133 -13.68 17.84 -21.09
CA ILE A 133 -14.30 18.86 -20.26
C ILE A 133 -15.76 18.94 -20.71
N THR A 134 -16.67 18.83 -19.76
CA THR A 134 -18.12 18.84 -19.99
C THR A 134 -18.76 19.93 -19.14
N ASP A 135 -19.71 20.64 -19.73
CA ASP A 135 -20.54 21.64 -19.05
C ASP A 135 -22.02 21.31 -19.24
N LEU A 136 -22.85 21.59 -18.24
CA LEU A 136 -24.29 21.36 -18.33
C LEU A 136 -24.99 22.61 -18.89
N ASP A 137 -25.48 22.49 -20.12
CA ASP A 137 -26.18 23.57 -20.79
C ASP A 137 -27.39 24.06 -19.98
N ARG A 138 -27.44 25.38 -19.75
CA ARG A 138 -28.56 26.07 -19.08
C ARG A 138 -28.86 25.54 -17.66
N PHE A 139 -27.88 24.99 -16.95
CA PHE A 139 -28.07 24.49 -15.58
C PHE A 139 -28.64 25.54 -14.61
N LYS A 140 -28.29 26.83 -14.80
CA LYS A 140 -28.86 27.94 -14.03
C LYS A 140 -30.39 28.01 -14.14
N THR A 141 -30.96 27.76 -15.32
CA THR A 141 -32.42 27.78 -15.50
C THR A 141 -33.11 26.68 -14.69
N ILE A 142 -32.45 25.53 -14.51
CA ILE A 142 -32.96 24.44 -13.66
C ILE A 142 -32.97 24.89 -12.20
N ASN A 143 -31.87 25.48 -11.70
CA ASN A 143 -31.80 26.01 -10.34
C ASN A 143 -32.84 27.11 -10.10
N ASP A 144 -33.04 28.02 -11.05
CA ASP A 144 -33.99 29.12 -10.92
C ASP A 144 -35.45 28.62 -10.88
N ALA A 145 -35.76 27.50 -11.57
CA ALA A 145 -37.10 26.93 -11.65
C ALA A 145 -37.43 25.92 -10.54
N HIS A 146 -36.45 25.12 -10.11
CA HIS A 146 -36.64 23.99 -9.19
C HIS A 146 -35.91 24.17 -7.85
N GLY A 147 -35.23 25.29 -7.66
CA GLY A 147 -34.36 25.52 -6.51
C GLY A 147 -33.05 24.73 -6.60
N HIS A 148 -32.15 24.99 -5.65
CA HIS A 148 -30.85 24.33 -5.59
C HIS A 148 -30.95 22.82 -5.35
N ASP A 149 -31.92 22.38 -4.53
CA ASP A 149 -32.14 20.94 -4.26
C ASP A 149 -32.49 20.17 -5.55
N GLY A 150 -33.27 20.79 -6.45
CA GLY A 150 -33.60 20.20 -7.75
C GLY A 150 -32.39 20.17 -8.70
N GLY A 151 -31.50 21.16 -8.63
CA GLY A 151 -30.22 21.13 -9.32
C GLY A 151 -29.29 20.03 -8.80
N ASP A 152 -29.25 19.84 -7.49
CA ASP A 152 -28.46 18.80 -6.84
C ASP A 152 -28.94 17.39 -7.24
N GLU A 153 -30.25 17.20 -7.44
CA GLU A 153 -30.79 15.94 -7.96
C GLU A 153 -30.38 15.65 -9.41
N VAL A 154 -30.25 16.68 -10.25
CA VAL A 154 -29.76 16.53 -11.64
C VAL A 154 -28.26 16.19 -11.69
N LEU A 155 -27.49 16.63 -10.70
CA LEU A 155 -26.05 16.37 -10.62
C LEU A 155 -25.70 14.98 -10.06
N ARG A 156 -26.60 14.36 -9.29
CA ARG A 156 -26.39 13.08 -8.61
C ARG A 156 -26.53 11.89 -9.56
#